data_AF-A0A4Q3INH4-F1
#
_entry.id   AF-A0A4Q3INH4-F1
#
_cell.length_a   1.000
_cell.length_b   1.000
_cell.length_c   1.000
_cell.angle_alpha   90.00
_cell.angle_beta   90.00
_cell.angle_gamma   90.00
#
_symmetry.space_group_name_H-M   'P 1'
#
loop_
_entity.id
_entity.type
_entity.pdbx_description
1 polymer ?
#
loop_
_entity_poly.entity_id
_entity_poly.type
_entity_poly.pdbx_seq_one_letter_code
_entity_poly.pdbx_strand_id
1 'polypeptide(L)'
;MLAFAIFVATLVLVIWQPRGLGIGWSALGGAALALLTGVVGWGDVGVVWAIVWDATFTFVALIVISLILDEAGFFAWAALHVARWGGGNGRRLFPLVIVLGAVIAAFFANDGAALLLTPIVLAILLSLNFPPAGALAFIVACGFVADTTSLPLVISNLVNIVTANYFDISFGRYAVVMVPVDLVALSATLVVLWAYFRKDIPATYQLSELETPASAITDRAVFRAAFPLLGLLLVAYFV
;
A
#
# COMPACT_ATOMS: atom_id res chain seq x y z
N MET A 1 19.06 -30.98 -6.40
CA MET A 1 19.17 -30.36 -7.74
C MET A 1 17.80 -30.18 -8.40
N LEU A 2 16.94 -31.19 -8.45
CA LEU A 2 15.59 -31.08 -9.03
C LEU A 2 14.72 -30.00 -8.35
N ALA A 3 14.70 -29.96 -7.01
CA ALA A 3 13.99 -28.92 -6.25
C ALA A 3 14.41 -27.50 -6.65
N PHE A 4 15.72 -27.27 -6.75
CA PHE A 4 16.27 -25.99 -7.15
C PHE A 4 15.92 -25.64 -8.60
N ALA A 5 15.95 -26.62 -9.51
CA ALA A 5 15.55 -26.42 -10.90
C ALA A 5 14.06 -26.04 -11.01
N ILE A 6 13.18 -26.72 -10.28
CA ILE A 6 11.75 -26.39 -10.21
C ILE A 6 11.58 -24.97 -9.67
N PHE A 7 12.24 -24.65 -8.56
CA PHE A 7 12.21 -23.31 -7.97
C PHE A 7 12.62 -22.22 -8.96
N VAL A 8 13.78 -22.36 -9.61
CA VAL A 8 14.28 -21.39 -10.60
C VAL A 8 13.33 -21.27 -11.78
N ALA A 9 12.83 -22.39 -12.32
CA ALA A 9 11.88 -22.37 -13.43
C ALA A 9 10.57 -21.66 -13.05
N THR A 10 10.01 -21.96 -11.87
CA THR A 10 8.81 -21.30 -11.35
C THR A 10 9.04 -19.81 -11.14
N LEU A 11 10.17 -19.42 -10.54
CA LEU A 11 10.52 -18.02 -10.31
C LEU A 11 10.67 -17.25 -11.64
N VAL A 12 11.33 -17.85 -12.64
CA VAL A 12 11.45 -17.27 -13.98
C VAL A 12 10.08 -17.04 -14.61
N LEU A 13 9.16 -18.01 -14.51
CA LEU A 13 7.80 -17.85 -15.03
C LEU A 13 7.00 -16.77 -14.29
N VAL A 14 7.15 -16.69 -12.96
CA VAL A 14 6.48 -15.67 -12.12
C VAL A 14 6.96 -14.25 -12.44
N ILE A 15 8.26 -14.07 -12.67
CA ILE A 15 8.85 -12.76 -12.98
C ILE A 15 8.61 -12.38 -14.44
N TRP A 16 8.82 -13.31 -15.38
CA TRP A 16 8.73 -13.02 -16.82
C TRP A 16 7.29 -12.99 -17.33
N GLN A 17 6.36 -13.73 -16.71
CA GLN A 17 4.94 -13.78 -17.09
C GLN A 17 4.72 -13.92 -18.62
N PRO A 18 5.32 -14.94 -19.27
CA PRO A 18 5.28 -15.04 -20.72
C PRO A 18 3.83 -15.12 -21.20
N ARG A 19 3.48 -14.30 -22.21
CA ARG A 19 2.11 -14.17 -22.75
C ARG A 19 1.04 -13.75 -21.72
N GLY A 20 1.43 -13.05 -20.66
CA GLY A 20 0.51 -12.61 -19.61
C GLY A 20 0.05 -13.75 -18.70
N LEU A 21 0.84 -14.82 -18.60
CA LEU A 21 0.60 -15.87 -17.61
C LEU A 21 0.57 -15.26 -16.21
N GLY A 22 -0.59 -15.37 -15.54
CA GLY A 22 -0.76 -14.85 -14.19
C GLY A 22 0.15 -15.56 -13.19
N ILE A 23 0.69 -14.79 -12.24
CA ILE A 23 1.62 -15.26 -11.20
C ILE A 23 1.10 -16.53 -10.50
N GLY A 24 -0.20 -16.56 -10.19
CA GLY A 24 -0.84 -17.70 -9.52
C GLY A 24 -0.79 -18.99 -10.34
N TRP A 25 -0.95 -18.93 -11.66
CA TRP A 25 -0.89 -20.12 -12.52
C TRP A 25 0.52 -20.69 -12.58
N SER A 26 1.53 -19.83 -12.68
CA SER A 26 2.94 -20.25 -12.66
C SER A 26 3.32 -20.87 -11.32
N ALA A 27 2.86 -20.28 -10.20
CA ALA A 27 3.07 -20.83 -8.86
C ALA A 27 2.36 -22.19 -8.67
N LEU A 28 1.10 -22.31 -9.09
CA LEU A 28 0.34 -23.57 -9.04
C LEU A 28 0.99 -24.67 -9.90
N GLY A 29 1.47 -24.33 -11.10
CA GLY A 29 2.20 -25.27 -11.95
C GLY A 29 3.51 -25.74 -11.31
N GLY A 30 4.26 -24.84 -10.67
CA GLY A 30 5.45 -25.18 -9.90
C GLY A 30 5.17 -26.10 -8.72
N ALA A 31 4.13 -25.80 -7.94
CA ALA A 31 3.69 -26.62 -6.81
C ALA A 31 3.23 -28.02 -7.26
N ALA A 32 2.45 -28.10 -8.35
CA ALA A 32 2.02 -29.37 -8.93
C ALA A 32 3.21 -30.20 -9.41
N LEU A 33 4.18 -29.56 -10.08
CA LEU A 33 5.39 -30.24 -10.55
C LEU A 33 6.24 -30.76 -9.36
N ALA A 34 6.35 -29.99 -8.29
CA ALA A 34 7.07 -30.38 -7.07
C ALA A 34 6.42 -31.59 -6.37
N LEU A 35 5.08 -31.63 -6.33
CA LEU A 35 4.31 -32.76 -5.79
C LEU A 35 4.44 -34.00 -6.68
N LEU A 36 4.28 -33.85 -8.01
CA LEU A 36 4.36 -34.96 -8.96
C LEU A 36 5.74 -35.60 -9.01
N THR A 37 6.80 -34.81 -8.83
CA THR A 37 8.18 -35.29 -8.79
C THR A 37 8.59 -35.84 -7.42
N GLY A 38 7.71 -35.77 -6.42
CA GLY A 38 7.98 -36.25 -5.04
C GLY A 38 9.03 -35.43 -4.30
N VAL A 39 9.41 -34.26 -4.83
CA VAL A 39 10.35 -33.33 -4.17
C VAL A 39 9.71 -32.73 -2.92
N VAL A 40 8.39 -32.54 -2.96
CA VAL A 40 7.57 -32.02 -1.88
C VAL A 40 6.45 -33.05 -1.62
N GLY A 41 6.20 -33.36 -0.36
CA GLY A 41 5.10 -34.23 0.07
C GLY A 41 3.86 -33.46 0.49
N TRP A 42 2.74 -34.16 0.68
CA TRP A 42 1.50 -33.54 1.19
C TRP A 42 1.65 -32.94 2.60
N GLY A 43 2.57 -33.47 3.42
CA GLY A 43 2.91 -32.89 4.72
C GLY A 43 3.51 -31.49 4.61
N ASP A 44 4.38 -31.27 3.62
CA ASP A 44 5.01 -29.96 3.38
C ASP A 44 3.96 -28.92 2.94
N VAL A 45 2.93 -29.33 2.19
CA VAL A 45 1.81 -28.45 1.84
C VAL A 45 1.09 -27.97 3.09
N GLY A 46 0.89 -28.85 4.08
CA GLY A 46 0.34 -28.47 5.38
C GLY A 46 1.21 -27.48 6.14
N VAL A 47 2.53 -27.66 6.10
CA VAL A 47 3.50 -26.72 6.71
C VAL A 47 3.43 -25.36 6.03
N VAL A 48 3.46 -25.30 4.69
CA VAL A 48 3.34 -24.05 3.94
C VAL A 48 2.01 -23.36 4.24
N TRP A 49 0.91 -24.11 4.23
CA TRP A 49 -0.41 -23.60 4.58
C TRP A 49 -0.41 -22.97 5.98
N ALA A 50 0.14 -23.65 6.99
CA ALA A 50 0.21 -23.16 8.36
C ALA A 50 1.00 -21.84 8.49
N ILE A 51 1.96 -21.58 7.59
CA ILE A 51 2.74 -20.33 7.58
C ILE A 51 1.94 -19.18 6.94
N VAL A 52 1.19 -19.45 5.86
CA VAL A 52 0.66 -18.38 4.99
C VAL A 52 -0.83 -18.11 5.14
N TRP A 53 -1.63 -19.04 5.69
CA TRP A 53 -3.10 -18.91 5.68
C TRP A 53 -3.58 -17.64 6.37
N ASP A 54 -3.08 -17.37 7.58
CA ASP A 54 -3.46 -16.20 8.39
C ASP A 54 -3.09 -14.90 7.69
N ALA A 55 -1.85 -14.83 7.19
CA ALA A 55 -1.37 -13.69 6.40
C ALA A 55 -2.21 -13.47 5.13
N THR A 56 -2.59 -14.55 4.44
CA THR A 56 -3.40 -14.49 3.23
C THR A 56 -4.79 -13.91 3.52
N PHE A 57 -5.50 -14.43 4.52
CA PHE A 57 -6.84 -13.95 4.86
C PHE A 57 -6.82 -12.54 5.43
N THR A 58 -5.83 -12.21 6.26
CA THR A 58 -5.64 -10.85 6.76
C THR A 58 -5.44 -9.86 5.61
N PHE A 59 -4.56 -10.19 4.65
CA PHE A 59 -4.31 -9.34 3.49
C PHE A 59 -5.55 -9.16 2.61
N VAL A 60 -6.29 -10.25 2.33
CA VAL A 60 -7.56 -10.17 1.58
C VAL A 60 -8.60 -9.31 2.32
N ALA A 61 -8.72 -9.45 3.64
CA ALA A 61 -9.64 -8.65 4.44
C ALA A 61 -9.28 -7.15 4.37
N LEU A 62 -7.98 -6.81 4.44
CA LEU A 62 -7.51 -5.44 4.28
C LEU A 62 -7.83 -4.87 2.89
N ILE A 63 -7.64 -5.64 1.82
CA ILE A 63 -8.03 -5.23 0.46
C ILE A 63 -9.54 -4.93 0.40
N VAL A 64 -10.37 -5.83 0.94
CA VAL A 64 -11.84 -5.65 0.94
C VAL A 64 -12.23 -4.41 1.75
N ILE A 65 -11.65 -4.20 2.92
CA ILE A 65 -11.89 -2.98 3.73
C ILE A 65 -11.49 -1.74 2.94
N SER A 66 -10.29 -1.72 2.33
CA SER A 66 -9.82 -0.60 1.51
C SER A 66 -10.76 -0.30 0.36
N LEU A 67 -11.24 -1.31 -0.37
CA LEU A 67 -12.20 -1.11 -1.46
C LEU A 67 -13.54 -0.54 -0.97
N ILE A 68 -14.06 -1.03 0.17
CA ILE A 68 -15.29 -0.51 0.77
C ILE A 68 -15.12 0.94 1.19
N LEU A 69 -13.98 1.30 1.77
CA LEU A 69 -13.69 2.68 2.17
C LEU A 69 -13.52 3.60 0.97
N ASP A 70 -12.93 3.11 -0.11
CA ASP A 70 -12.79 3.86 -1.35
C ASP A 70 -14.15 4.15 -1.98
N GLU A 71 -15.02 3.14 -2.09
CA GLU A 71 -16.41 3.29 -2.58
C GLU A 71 -17.23 4.23 -1.69
N ALA A 72 -16.97 4.25 -0.37
CA ALA A 72 -17.58 5.22 0.54
C ALA A 72 -17.03 6.65 0.38
N GLY A 73 -15.95 6.82 -0.38
CA GLY A 73 -15.31 8.11 -0.66
C GLY A 73 -14.25 8.54 0.34
N PHE A 74 -13.75 7.63 1.18
CA PHE A 74 -12.83 7.96 2.28
C PHE A 74 -11.50 8.55 1.79
N PHE A 75 -10.87 7.92 0.80
CA PHE A 75 -9.56 8.35 0.31
C PHE A 75 -9.65 9.66 -0.49
N ALA A 76 -10.68 9.82 -1.31
CA ALA A 76 -10.95 11.09 -2.00
C ALA A 76 -11.25 12.22 -1.02
N TRP A 77 -12.05 11.97 0.03
CA TRP A 77 -12.29 12.90 1.12
C TRP A 77 -11.01 13.34 1.82
N ALA A 78 -10.11 12.40 2.12
CA ALA A 78 -8.83 12.68 2.78
C ALA A 78 -7.89 13.48 1.86
N ALA A 79 -7.81 13.09 0.58
CA ALA A 79 -6.98 13.76 -0.41
C ALA A 79 -7.45 15.21 -0.67
N LEU A 80 -8.76 15.47 -0.71
CA LEU A 80 -9.31 16.83 -0.82
C LEU A 80 -9.01 17.69 0.42
N HIS A 81 -9.00 17.11 1.63
CA HIS A 81 -8.58 17.82 2.83
C HIS A 81 -7.11 18.22 2.75
N VAL A 82 -6.24 17.28 2.36
CA VAL A 82 -4.80 17.53 2.16
C VAL A 82 -4.56 18.58 1.08
N ALA A 83 -5.28 18.50 -0.04
CA ALA A 83 -5.25 19.49 -1.12
C ALA A 83 -5.62 20.90 -0.62
N ARG A 84 -6.55 21.01 0.31
CA ARG A 84 -6.93 22.30 0.92
C ARG A 84 -5.92 22.78 1.96
N TRP A 85 -5.36 21.88 2.77
CA TRP A 85 -4.30 22.21 3.74
C TRP A 85 -3.03 22.72 3.07
N GLY A 86 -2.75 22.30 1.83
CA GLY A 86 -1.67 22.89 1.04
C GLY A 86 -1.84 24.39 0.77
N GLY A 87 -3.05 24.94 0.92
CA GLY A 87 -3.30 26.39 0.94
C GLY A 87 -2.95 27.09 -0.37
N GLY A 88 -3.04 26.37 -1.50
CA GLY A 88 -2.66 26.89 -2.82
C GLY A 88 -1.15 26.94 -3.07
N ASN A 89 -0.32 26.33 -2.21
CA ASN A 89 1.13 26.28 -2.35
C ASN A 89 1.60 24.85 -2.64
N GLY A 90 2.09 24.59 -3.85
CA GLY A 90 2.50 23.23 -4.27
C GLY A 90 3.66 22.67 -3.45
N ARG A 91 4.55 23.52 -2.94
CA ARG A 91 5.67 23.10 -2.05
C ARG A 91 5.19 22.67 -0.67
N ARG A 92 4.02 23.13 -0.21
CA ARG A 92 3.36 22.62 0.99
C ARG A 92 2.54 21.38 0.69
N LEU A 93 1.88 21.34 -0.46
CA LEU A 93 1.08 20.19 -0.87
C LEU A 93 1.91 18.91 -1.03
N PHE A 94 3.11 19.02 -1.61
CA PHE A 94 3.97 17.87 -1.87
C PHE A 94 4.28 17.01 -0.61
N PRO A 95 4.84 17.56 0.48
CA PRO A 95 5.07 16.78 1.69
C PRO A 95 3.75 16.29 2.33
N LEU A 96 2.65 17.04 2.22
CA LEU A 96 1.37 16.58 2.77
C LEU A 96 0.82 15.36 2.04
N VAL A 97 0.95 15.30 0.72
CA VAL A 97 0.56 14.13 -0.08
C VAL A 97 1.43 12.92 0.25
N ILE A 98 2.74 13.13 0.43
CA ILE A 98 3.66 12.06 0.87
C ILE A 98 3.23 11.54 2.25
N VAL A 99 2.96 12.42 3.22
CA VAL A 99 2.51 12.01 4.56
C VAL A 99 1.16 11.29 4.50
N LEU A 100 0.23 11.73 3.65
CA LEU A 100 -1.02 11.02 3.42
C LEU A 100 -0.79 9.60 2.89
N GLY A 101 0.09 9.46 1.88
CA GLY A 101 0.50 8.16 1.36
C GLY A 101 1.12 7.27 2.42
N ALA A 102 1.94 7.83 3.29
CA ALA A 102 2.56 7.08 4.38
C ALA A 102 1.55 6.57 5.40
N VAL A 103 0.60 7.41 5.79
CA VAL A 103 -0.49 7.01 6.69
C VAL A 103 -1.34 5.91 6.04
N ILE A 104 -1.70 6.04 4.76
CA ILE A 104 -2.50 5.02 4.09
C ILE A 104 -1.73 3.69 3.99
N ALA A 105 -0.45 3.72 3.58
CA ALA A 105 0.38 2.52 3.48
C ALA A 105 0.58 1.81 4.84
N ALA A 106 0.69 2.58 5.92
CA ALA A 106 0.81 2.04 7.26
C ALA A 106 -0.42 1.20 7.68
N PHE A 107 -1.64 1.65 7.35
CA PHE A 107 -2.89 1.02 7.81
C PHE A 107 -3.58 0.11 6.79
N PHE A 108 -3.38 0.33 5.48
CA PHE A 108 -4.16 -0.28 4.40
C PHE A 108 -3.34 -1.10 3.40
N ALA A 109 -2.12 -1.42 3.79
CA ALA A 109 -1.09 -2.02 2.96
C ALA A 109 -0.56 -1.13 1.83
N ASN A 110 0.68 -1.41 1.41
CA ASN A 110 1.34 -0.85 0.23
C ASN A 110 0.42 -0.86 -1.00
N ASP A 111 -0.12 -2.03 -1.36
CA ASP A 111 -0.85 -2.19 -2.62
C ASP A 111 -2.12 -1.33 -2.65
N GLY A 112 -2.83 -1.25 -1.52
CA GLY A 112 -3.99 -0.38 -1.37
C GLY A 112 -3.62 1.09 -1.53
N ALA A 113 -2.53 1.54 -0.92
CA ALA A 113 -2.04 2.90 -1.08
C ALA A 113 -1.65 3.20 -2.54
N ALA A 114 -0.90 2.31 -3.19
CA ALA A 114 -0.44 2.52 -4.56
C ALA A 114 -1.59 2.51 -5.57
N LEU A 115 -2.54 1.58 -5.46
CA LEU A 115 -3.64 1.41 -6.41
C LEU A 115 -4.77 2.44 -6.22
N LEU A 116 -5.06 2.85 -4.98
CA LEU A 116 -6.17 3.77 -4.70
C LEU A 116 -5.70 5.23 -4.66
N LEU A 117 -4.62 5.54 -3.94
CA LEU A 117 -4.22 6.94 -3.73
C LEU A 117 -3.67 7.57 -5.01
N THR A 118 -2.92 6.82 -5.82
CA THR A 118 -2.32 7.34 -7.05
C THR A 118 -3.34 7.91 -8.03
N PRO A 119 -4.40 7.17 -8.44
CA PRO A 119 -5.42 7.73 -9.33
C PRO A 119 -6.19 8.89 -8.69
N ILE A 120 -6.47 8.85 -7.38
CA ILE A 120 -7.16 9.93 -6.66
C ILE A 120 -6.33 11.22 -6.67
N VAL A 121 -5.04 11.11 -6.31
CA VAL A 121 -4.12 12.24 -6.33
C VAL A 121 -3.98 12.77 -7.74
N LEU A 122 -3.84 11.89 -8.75
CA LEU A 122 -3.77 12.33 -10.15
C LEU A 122 -5.04 13.08 -10.57
N ALA A 123 -6.24 12.59 -10.23
CA ALA A 123 -7.49 13.26 -10.55
C ALA A 123 -7.55 14.68 -9.94
N ILE A 124 -7.12 14.84 -8.68
CA ILE A 124 -7.05 16.14 -8.00
C ILE A 124 -6.01 17.06 -8.66
N LEU A 125 -4.83 16.53 -9.04
CA LEU A 125 -3.80 17.34 -9.69
C LEU A 125 -4.22 17.80 -11.08
N LEU A 126 -4.95 16.95 -11.82
CA LEU A 126 -5.56 17.30 -13.10
C LEU A 126 -6.65 18.37 -12.93
N SER A 127 -7.52 18.24 -11.91
CA SER A 127 -8.54 19.25 -11.63
C SER A 127 -7.95 20.59 -11.18
N LEU A 128 -6.72 20.58 -10.66
CA LEU A 128 -5.94 21.76 -10.28
C LEU A 128 -5.06 22.31 -11.42
N ASN A 129 -5.17 21.77 -12.64
CA ASN A 129 -4.38 22.16 -13.80
C ASN A 129 -2.86 22.09 -13.58
N PHE A 130 -2.37 21.09 -12.83
CA PHE A 130 -0.93 20.89 -12.65
C PHE A 130 -0.26 20.56 -13.99
N PRO A 131 0.95 21.11 -14.25
CA PRO A 131 1.73 20.74 -15.43
C PRO A 131 2.11 19.25 -15.35
N PRO A 132 2.26 18.56 -16.50
CA PRO A 132 2.57 17.12 -16.53
C PRO A 132 3.79 16.71 -15.70
N ALA A 133 4.86 17.53 -15.71
CA ALA A 133 6.05 17.28 -14.90
C ALA A 133 5.77 17.32 -13.39
N GLY A 134 4.93 18.27 -12.95
CA GLY A 134 4.47 18.37 -11.57
C GLY A 134 3.59 17.18 -11.19
N ALA A 135 2.61 16.82 -12.02
CA ALA A 135 1.77 15.65 -11.76
C ALA A 135 2.58 14.36 -11.64
N LEU A 136 3.57 14.17 -12.52
CA LEU A 136 4.49 13.03 -12.48
C LEU A 136 5.30 12.99 -11.17
N ALA A 137 5.80 14.13 -10.70
CA ALA A 137 6.51 14.21 -9.42
C ALA A 137 5.67 13.68 -8.25
N PHE A 138 4.39 14.04 -8.19
CA PHE A 138 3.48 13.58 -7.15
C PHE A 138 3.13 12.09 -7.28
N ILE A 139 2.86 11.61 -8.50
CA ILE A 139 2.59 10.18 -8.75
C ILE A 139 3.80 9.32 -8.32
N VAL A 140 5.01 9.71 -8.74
CA VAL A 140 6.23 9.01 -8.36
C VAL A 140 6.40 9.04 -6.84
N ALA A 141 6.13 10.19 -6.22
CA ALA A 141 6.20 10.29 -4.77
C ALA A 141 5.19 9.39 -4.04
N CYS A 142 3.96 9.28 -4.54
CA CYS A 142 2.95 8.35 -4.03
C CYS A 142 3.42 6.88 -4.12
N GLY A 143 4.01 6.48 -5.25
CA GLY A 143 4.54 5.12 -5.41
C GLY A 143 5.70 4.82 -4.46
N PHE A 144 6.70 5.72 -4.39
CA PHE A 144 7.86 5.55 -3.52
C PHE A 144 7.48 5.55 -2.04
N VAL A 145 6.57 6.44 -1.62
CA VAL A 145 6.15 6.46 -0.21
C VAL A 145 5.32 5.23 0.13
N ALA A 146 4.41 4.79 -0.75
CA ALA A 146 3.61 3.60 -0.51
C ALA A 146 4.46 2.36 -0.25
N ASP A 147 5.58 2.22 -0.96
CA ASP A 147 6.53 1.14 -0.72
C ASP A 147 7.37 1.39 0.54
N THR A 148 8.05 2.54 0.61
CA THR A 148 9.04 2.83 1.66
C THR A 148 8.43 2.87 3.06
N THR A 149 7.18 3.32 3.19
CA THR A 149 6.54 3.51 4.50
C THR A 149 5.45 2.49 4.79
N SER A 150 5.54 1.33 4.15
CA SER A 150 4.74 0.15 4.47
C SER A 150 5.40 -0.73 5.55
N LEU A 151 6.24 -0.12 6.39
CA LEU A 151 7.03 -0.76 7.44
C LEU A 151 6.46 -0.73 8.88
N PRO A 152 5.67 0.28 9.31
CA PRO A 152 5.53 0.54 10.74
C PRO A 152 4.70 -0.51 11.48
N LEU A 153 3.73 -1.15 10.81
CA LEU A 153 2.85 -2.15 11.39
C LEU A 153 2.99 -3.49 10.65
N VAL A 154 2.66 -4.58 11.36
CA VAL A 154 2.65 -5.93 10.78
C VAL A 154 1.71 -5.98 9.57
N ILE A 155 0.58 -5.27 9.64
CA ILE A 155 -0.44 -5.21 8.59
C ILE A 155 -0.09 -4.30 7.41
N SER A 156 0.98 -3.50 7.52
CA SER A 156 1.36 -2.53 6.49
C SER A 156 1.85 -3.21 5.21
N ASN A 157 2.26 -4.48 5.25
CA ASN A 157 2.70 -5.23 4.08
C ASN A 157 2.55 -6.74 4.31
N LEU A 158 2.19 -7.50 3.28
CA LEU A 158 2.11 -8.96 3.35
C LEU A 158 3.42 -9.60 3.85
N VAL A 159 4.57 -9.07 3.41
CA VAL A 159 5.89 -9.57 3.84
C VAL A 159 6.09 -9.40 5.34
N ASN A 160 5.56 -8.31 5.93
CA ASN A 160 5.65 -8.07 7.37
C ASN A 160 4.80 -9.09 8.14
N ILE A 161 3.57 -9.39 7.67
CA ILE A 161 2.69 -10.39 8.30
C ILE A 161 3.36 -11.77 8.30
N VAL A 162 3.85 -12.21 7.15
CA VAL A 162 4.52 -13.51 7.02
C VAL A 162 5.75 -13.58 7.92
N THR A 163 6.56 -12.52 7.95
CA THR A 163 7.79 -12.48 8.76
C THR A 163 7.48 -12.48 10.26
N ALA A 164 6.53 -11.65 10.70
CA ALA A 164 6.15 -11.56 12.10
C ALA A 164 5.57 -12.89 12.61
N ASN A 165 4.69 -13.52 11.83
CA ASN A 165 4.11 -14.82 12.17
C ASN A 165 5.16 -15.94 12.20
N TYR A 166 6.10 -15.95 11.24
CA TYR A 166 7.14 -16.97 11.18
C TYR A 166 8.11 -16.91 12.37
N PHE A 167 8.47 -15.70 12.80
CA PHE A 167 9.38 -15.48 13.93
C PHE A 167 8.68 -15.26 15.28
N ASP A 168 7.35 -15.42 15.32
CA ASP A 168 6.51 -15.21 16.51
C ASP A 168 6.73 -13.83 17.17
N ILE A 169 6.80 -12.78 16.33
CA ILE A 169 6.98 -11.40 16.77
C ILE A 169 5.61 -10.78 17.02
N SER A 170 5.35 -10.44 18.29
CA SER A 170 4.11 -9.75 18.65
C SER A 170 3.97 -8.39 17.95
N PHE A 171 2.73 -8.00 17.63
CA PHE A 171 2.42 -6.75 16.95
C PHE A 171 3.04 -5.52 17.64
N GLY A 172 2.93 -5.45 18.97
CA GLY A 172 3.50 -4.35 19.76
C GLY A 172 5.03 -4.30 19.69
N ARG A 173 5.72 -5.45 19.76
CA ARG A 173 7.18 -5.50 19.65
C ARG A 173 7.64 -5.07 18.26
N TYR A 174 6.94 -5.54 17.23
CA TYR A 174 7.18 -5.13 15.84
C TYR A 174 7.06 -3.61 15.70
N ALA A 175 5.92 -3.04 16.12
CA ALA A 175 5.64 -1.62 15.99
C ALA A 175 6.64 -0.73 16.74
N VAL A 176 7.06 -1.10 17.95
CA VAL A 176 8.04 -0.33 18.74
C VAL A 176 9.38 -0.19 18.01
N VAL A 177 9.79 -1.20 17.24
CA VAL A 177 11.03 -1.17 16.47
C VAL A 177 10.82 -0.51 15.11
N MET A 178 9.73 -0.85 14.41
CA MET A 178 9.55 -0.46 13.03
C MET A 178 8.94 0.92 12.84
N VAL A 179 8.17 1.46 13.79
CA VAL A 179 7.68 2.84 13.71
C VAL A 179 8.83 3.85 13.67
N PRO A 180 9.87 3.79 14.53
CA PRO A 180 11.04 4.65 14.40
C PRO A 180 11.79 4.48 13.07
N VAL A 181 11.92 3.24 12.58
CA VAL A 181 12.56 2.93 11.29
C VAL A 181 11.78 3.57 10.14
N ASP A 182 10.45 3.44 10.18
CA ASP A 182 9.53 4.04 9.22
C ASP A 182 9.65 5.56 9.18
N LEU A 183 9.72 6.22 10.34
CA LEU A 183 9.91 7.68 10.40
C LEU A 183 11.22 8.12 9.75
N VAL A 184 12.31 7.36 9.94
CA VAL A 184 13.59 7.62 9.27
C VAL A 184 13.46 7.40 7.76
N ALA A 185 12.80 6.32 7.34
CA ALA A 185 12.58 5.98 5.95
C ALA A 185 11.71 7.04 5.23
N LEU A 186 10.59 7.44 5.83
CA LEU A 186 9.73 8.54 5.39
C LEU A 186 10.52 9.85 5.25
N SER A 187 11.32 10.19 6.26
CA SER A 187 12.13 11.41 6.23
C SER A 187 13.15 11.38 5.10
N ALA A 188 13.84 10.26 4.90
CA ALA A 188 14.79 10.07 3.82
C ALA A 188 14.11 10.18 2.44
N THR A 189 12.99 9.49 2.26
CA THR A 189 12.19 9.53 1.03
C THR A 189 11.68 10.93 0.73
N LEU A 190 11.17 11.64 1.73
CA LEU A 190 10.74 13.03 1.59
C LEU A 190 11.91 13.94 1.17
N VAL A 191 13.07 13.83 1.81
CA VAL A 191 14.25 14.63 1.49
C VAL A 191 14.73 14.37 0.06
N VAL A 192 14.87 13.10 -0.34
CA VAL A 192 15.35 12.72 -1.67
C VAL A 192 14.37 13.17 -2.76
N LEU A 193 13.09 12.85 -2.61
CA LEU A 193 12.07 13.22 -3.60
C LEU A 193 11.88 14.74 -3.68
N TRP A 194 11.90 15.43 -2.53
CA TRP A 194 11.85 16.89 -2.54
C TRP A 194 13.07 17.49 -3.21
N ALA A 195 14.28 17.02 -2.91
CA ALA A 195 15.51 17.53 -3.52
C ALA A 195 15.52 17.32 -5.05
N TYR A 196 14.99 16.19 -5.52
CA TYR A 196 14.90 15.85 -6.94
C TYR A 196 13.81 16.66 -7.66
N PHE A 197 12.58 16.66 -7.15
CA PHE A 197 11.41 17.24 -7.82
C PHE A 197 11.06 18.69 -7.44
N ARG A 198 11.78 19.33 -6.52
CA ARG A 198 11.52 20.73 -6.07
C ARG A 198 11.38 21.77 -7.19
N LYS A 199 11.95 21.51 -8.37
CA LYS A 199 11.88 22.40 -9.54
C LYS A 199 10.64 22.15 -10.40
N ASP A 200 10.10 20.93 -10.38
CA ASP A 200 8.96 20.52 -11.18
C ASP A 200 7.63 20.78 -10.46
N ILE A 201 7.66 20.94 -9.14
CA ILE A 201 6.50 21.28 -8.32
C ILE A 201 6.08 22.74 -8.58
N PRO A 202 4.82 22.99 -9.01
CA PRO A 202 4.30 24.33 -9.17
C PRO A 202 4.37 25.15 -7.87
N ALA A 203 4.73 26.42 -7.97
CA ALA A 203 4.79 27.30 -6.79
C ALA A 203 3.40 27.49 -6.18
N THR A 204 2.37 27.64 -7.02
CA THR A 204 0.99 27.89 -6.61
C THR A 204 -0.02 27.12 -7.45
N TYR A 205 -1.17 26.81 -6.85
CA TYR A 205 -2.33 26.22 -7.52
C TYR A 205 -3.61 26.88 -7.02
N GLN A 206 -4.68 26.83 -7.82
CA GLN A 206 -5.93 27.52 -7.49
C GLN A 206 -6.85 26.62 -6.65
N LEU A 207 -7.22 27.10 -5.45
CA LEU A 207 -8.12 26.37 -4.55
C LEU A 207 -9.59 26.42 -5.00
N SER A 208 -9.96 27.39 -5.83
CA SER A 208 -11.33 27.61 -6.31
C SER A 208 -11.86 26.45 -7.17
N GLU A 209 -10.96 25.65 -7.74
CA GLU A 209 -11.29 24.51 -8.60
C GLU A 209 -11.49 23.22 -7.79
N LEU A 210 -11.22 23.22 -6.47
CA LEU A 210 -11.38 22.04 -5.63
C LEU A 210 -12.81 21.85 -5.16
N GLU A 211 -13.35 20.67 -5.41
CA GLU A 211 -14.57 20.20 -4.79
C GLU A 211 -14.53 20.26 -3.26
N THR A 212 -15.71 20.31 -2.64
CA THR A 212 -15.83 20.22 -1.19
C THR A 212 -15.54 18.81 -0.72
N PRO A 213 -14.75 18.56 0.33
CA PRO A 213 -14.51 17.21 0.82
C PRO A 213 -15.79 16.44 1.14
N ALA A 214 -16.86 17.14 1.55
CA ALA A 214 -18.16 16.53 1.79
C ALA A 214 -18.85 15.98 0.53
N SER A 215 -18.52 16.46 -0.68
CA SER A 215 -19.05 15.92 -1.95
C SER A 215 -18.40 14.60 -2.34
N ALA A 216 -17.20 14.31 -1.83
CA ALA A 216 -16.54 13.03 -2.06
C ALA A 216 -17.21 11.86 -1.31
N ILE A 217 -18.01 12.14 -0.27
CA ILE A 217 -18.66 11.09 0.52
C ILE A 217 -19.87 10.54 -0.24
N THR A 218 -19.73 9.33 -0.78
CA THR A 218 -20.80 8.63 -1.52
C THR A 218 -21.80 7.99 -0.55
N ASP A 219 -21.31 7.21 0.43
CA ASP A 219 -22.13 6.53 1.44
C ASP A 219 -21.80 7.03 2.85
N ARG A 220 -22.73 7.79 3.43
CA ARG A 220 -22.56 8.39 4.76
C ARG A 220 -22.59 7.38 5.91
N ALA A 221 -23.30 6.27 5.76
CA ALA A 221 -23.39 5.24 6.80
C ALA A 221 -22.07 4.48 6.88
N VAL A 222 -21.56 4.02 5.74
CA VAL A 222 -20.27 3.33 5.64
C VAL A 222 -19.13 4.26 6.06
N PHE A 223 -19.12 5.50 5.57
CA PHE A 223 -18.09 6.48 5.93
C PHE A 223 -18.03 6.76 7.44
N ARG A 224 -19.18 6.84 8.12
CA ARG A 224 -19.21 7.01 9.58
C ARG A 224 -18.82 5.74 10.34
N ALA A 225 -19.18 4.57 9.81
CA ALA A 225 -18.79 3.28 10.39
C ALA A 225 -17.30 2.99 10.21
N ALA A 226 -16.64 3.57 9.21
CA ALA A 226 -15.21 3.43 8.94
C ALA A 226 -14.35 3.75 10.17
N PHE A 227 -14.58 4.90 10.81
CA PHE A 227 -13.77 5.34 11.95
C PHE A 227 -13.78 4.37 13.14
N PRO A 228 -14.94 3.97 13.71
CA PRO A 228 -14.96 3.00 14.79
C PRO A 228 -14.50 1.61 14.34
N LEU A 229 -14.76 1.21 13.09
CA LEU A 229 -14.29 -0.07 12.55
C LEU A 229 -12.75 -0.10 12.49
N LEU A 230 -12.12 0.94 11.96
CA LEU A 230 -10.66 1.04 11.88
C LEU A 230 -10.02 1.14 13.27
N GLY A 231 -10.65 1.86 14.19
CA GLY A 231 -10.20 1.90 15.59
C GLY A 231 -10.28 0.52 16.26
N LEU A 232 -11.40 -0.19 16.07
CA LEU A 232 -11.57 -1.55 16.59
C LEU A 232 -10.58 -2.53 15.97
N LEU A 233 -10.38 -2.46 14.65
CA LEU A 233 -9.43 -3.28 13.91
C LEU A 233 -8.00 -3.06 14.44
N LEU A 234 -7.60 -1.80 14.63
CA LEU A 234 -6.30 -1.47 15.19
C LEU A 234 -6.12 -2.04 16.59
N VAL A 235 -7.12 -1.89 17.47
CA VAL A 235 -7.08 -2.45 18.84
C VAL A 235 -7.02 -3.98 18.80
N ALA A 236 -7.79 -4.62 17.92
CA ALA A 236 -7.82 -6.07 17.77
C ALA A 236 -6.45 -6.66 17.40
N TYR A 237 -5.60 -5.93 16.68
CA TYR A 237 -4.24 -6.40 16.36
C TYR A 237 -3.26 -6.39 17.55
N PHE A 238 -3.57 -5.68 18.63
CA PHE A 238 -2.73 -5.66 19.84
C PHE A 238 -3.12 -6.74 20.87
N VAL A 239 -4.26 -7.42 20.69
CA VAL A 239 -4.82 -8.43 21.59
C VAL A 239 -4.54 -9.82 21.05
#